data_AF-A0A964U455-F1
#
_entry.id   AF-A0A964U455-F1
#
_cell.length_a   1.000
_cell.length_b   1.000
_cell.length_c   1.000
_cell.angle_alpha   90.00
_cell.angle_beta   90.00
_cell.angle_gamma   90.00
#
_symmetry.space_group_name_H-M   'P 1'
#
loop_
_entity.id
_entity.type
_entity.pdbx_description
1 polymer ?
#
loop_
_entity_poly.entity_id
_entity_poly.type
_entity_poly.pdbx_seq_one_letter_code
_entity_poly.pdbx_strand_id
1 'polypeptide(L)'
;MPLSLIYARSENHCIGKAGRIPWRLPDDFKHFKRTTMGKPIIMGRRTYEDHESALPGRLNVVITRQPDYRAAEGVVVVDSLDAALD
;
A
#
# COMPACT_ATOMS: atom_id res chain seq x y z
N MET A 1 0.29 2.96 18.98
CA MET A 1 -0.49 3.50 17.83
C MET A 1 -1.50 2.45 17.38
N PRO A 2 -2.76 2.79 17.05
CA PRO A 2 -3.70 1.79 16.54
C PRO A 2 -3.25 1.27 15.17
N LEU A 3 -3.25 -0.06 15.00
CA LEU A 3 -3.03 -0.72 13.71
C LEU A 3 -4.38 -0.93 13.02
N SER A 4 -4.46 -0.63 11.73
CA SER A 4 -5.69 -0.77 10.95
C SER A 4 -5.41 -1.37 9.59
N LEU A 5 -6.31 -2.23 9.14
CA LEU A 5 -6.32 -2.77 7.79
C LEU A 5 -7.36 -2.00 6.96
N ILE A 6 -6.99 -1.67 5.72
CA ILE A 6 -7.89 -1.06 4.73
C ILE A 6 -7.74 -1.82 3.42
N TYR A 7 -8.85 -2.33 2.89
CA TYR A 7 -8.87 -3.10 1.66
C TYR A 7 -10.26 -3.03 1.01
N ALA A 8 -10.30 -3.13 -0.32
CA ALA A 8 -11.53 -3.34 -1.08
C ALA A 8 -11.61 -4.81 -1.51
N ARG A 9 -12.81 -5.39 -1.42
CA ARG A 9 -13.02 -6.82 -1.67
C ARG A 9 -14.35 -7.06 -2.36
N SER A 10 -14.35 -7.91 -3.39
CA SER A 10 -15.58 -8.39 -4.03
C SER A 10 -16.35 -9.38 -3.13
N GLU A 11 -17.56 -9.73 -3.53
CA GLU A 11 -18.39 -10.73 -2.85
C GLU A 11 -17.67 -12.09 -2.72
N ASN A 12 -17.00 -12.52 -3.80
CA ASN A 12 -16.18 -13.74 -3.82
C ASN A 12 -14.78 -13.57 -3.23
N HIS A 13 -14.57 -12.55 -2.42
CA HIS A 13 -13.35 -12.34 -1.63
C HIS A 13 -12.11 -11.93 -2.42
N CYS A 14 -12.25 -11.65 -3.72
CA CYS A 14 -11.17 -11.19 -4.57
C CYS A 14 -10.78 -9.74 -4.21
N ILE A 15 -9.47 -9.49 -4.14
CA ILE A 15 -8.89 -8.15 -3.95
C ILE A 15 -8.02 -7.70 -5.14
N GLY A 16 -7.69 -8.63 -6.04
CA GLY A 16 -6.73 -8.41 -7.11
C GLY A 16 -6.72 -9.54 -8.13
N LYS A 17 -6.43 -9.23 -9.39
CA LYS A 17 -6.25 -10.19 -10.48
C LYS A 17 -5.08 -9.75 -11.34
N ALA A 18 -4.12 -10.64 -11.59
CA ALA A 18 -2.92 -10.37 -12.40
C ALA A 18 -2.15 -9.11 -11.96
N GLY A 19 -2.01 -8.90 -10.65
CA GLY A 19 -1.26 -7.79 -10.08
C GLY A 19 -2.00 -6.45 -10.05
N ARG A 20 -3.28 -6.40 -10.45
CA ARG A 20 -4.09 -5.18 -10.49
C ARG A 20 -5.42 -5.35 -9.77
N ILE A 21 -6.07 -4.25 -9.42
CA ILE A 21 -7.47 -4.24 -9.00
C ILE A 21 -8.36 -4.54 -10.23
N PRO A 22 -9.25 -5.56 -10.19
CA PRO A 22 -10.00 -6.00 -11.38
C PRO A 22 -11.23 -5.14 -11.70
N TRP A 23 -11.44 -4.05 -10.96
CA TRP A 23 -12.53 -3.10 -11.16
C TRP A 23 -12.01 -1.67 -11.20
N ARG A 24 -12.79 -0.77 -11.79
CA ARG A 24 -12.55 0.67 -11.74
C ARG A 24 -13.70 1.34 -10.99
N LEU A 25 -13.45 1.63 -9.72
CA LEU A 25 -14.43 2.26 -8.83
C LEU A 25 -13.83 3.55 -8.24
N PRO A 26 -14.05 4.72 -8.88
CA PRO A 26 -13.41 5.97 -8.46
C PRO A 26 -13.71 6.37 -7.01
N ASP A 27 -14.90 6.06 -6.52
CA ASP A 27 -15.31 6.42 -5.15
C ASP A 27 -14.61 5.58 -4.09
N ASP A 28 -14.21 4.34 -4.41
CA ASP A 28 -13.37 3.52 -3.55
C ASP A 28 -11.99 4.15 -3.36
N PHE A 29 -11.36 4.62 -4.44
CA PHE A 29 -10.07 5.31 -4.34
C PHE A 29 -10.17 6.66 -3.60
N LYS A 30 -11.26 7.41 -3.79
CA LYS A 30 -11.52 8.63 -3.01
C LYS A 30 -11.68 8.32 -1.52
N HIS A 31 -12.39 7.24 -1.19
CA HIS A 31 -12.52 6.78 0.19
C HIS A 31 -11.15 6.42 0.76
N PHE A 32 -10.38 5.56 0.07
CA PHE A 32 -9.03 5.18 0.48
C PHE A 32 -8.13 6.39 0.73
N LYS A 33 -8.09 7.34 -0.22
CA LYS A 33 -7.30 8.58 -0.08
C LYS A 33 -7.71 9.38 1.16
N ARG A 34 -9.01 9.60 1.38
CA ARG A 34 -9.52 10.36 2.53
C ARG A 34 -9.19 9.65 3.85
N THR A 35 -9.37 8.35 3.92
CA THR A 35 -9.17 7.55 5.14
C THR A 35 -7.70 7.47 5.55
N THR A 36 -6.79 7.46 4.56
CA THR A 36 -5.34 7.27 4.75
C THR A 36 -4.53 8.57 4.80
N MET A 37 -5.10 9.71 4.42
CA MET A 37 -4.37 10.98 4.35
C MET A 37 -3.68 11.33 5.67
N GLY A 38 -2.42 11.76 5.60
CA GLY A 38 -1.62 12.18 6.76
C GLY A 38 -1.18 11.02 7.68
N LYS A 39 -1.46 9.76 7.31
CA LYS A 39 -1.08 8.57 8.08
C LYS A 39 -0.01 7.77 7.34
N PRO A 40 0.86 7.04 8.06
CA PRO A 40 1.73 6.03 7.44
C PRO A 40 0.90 4.95 6.75
N ILE A 41 1.37 4.50 5.59
CA ILE A 41 0.80 3.38 4.84
C ILE A 41 1.86 2.33 4.62
N ILE A 42 1.62 1.17 5.20
CA ILE A 42 2.45 -0.02 5.06
C ILE A 42 1.84 -0.88 3.95
N MET A 43 2.65 -1.26 2.98
CA MET A 43 2.23 -2.11 1.87
C MET A 43 3.35 -3.07 1.45
N GLY A 44 2.97 -4.16 0.78
CA GLY A 44 3.96 -5.05 0.16
C GLY A 44 4.52 -4.46 -1.13
N ARG A 45 5.75 -4.84 -1.49
CA ARG A 45 6.42 -4.38 -2.72
C ARG A 45 5.60 -4.55 -4.01
N ARG A 46 4.83 -5.64 -4.15
CA ARG A 46 3.97 -5.83 -5.34
C ARG A 46 2.82 -4.83 -5.41
N THR A 47 2.25 -4.43 -4.27
CA THR A 47 1.20 -3.39 -4.23
C THR A 47 1.79 -2.02 -4.56
N TYR A 48 2.98 -1.74 -4.04
CA TYR A 48 3.70 -0.51 -4.36
C TYR A 48 4.02 -0.40 -5.86
N GLU A 49 4.46 -1.49 -6.50
CA GLU A 49 4.77 -1.54 -7.94
C GLU A 49 3.54 -1.46 -8.87
N ASP A 50 2.33 -1.78 -8.38
CA ASP A 50 1.09 -1.55 -9.14
C ASP A 50 0.71 -0.05 -9.17
N HIS A 51 1.23 0.73 -8.23
CA HIS A 51 1.11 2.19 -8.26
C HIS A 51 2.19 2.81 -9.12
N GLU A 52 1.83 3.81 -9.93
CA GLU A 52 2.78 4.56 -10.77
C GLU A 52 3.78 5.39 -9.94
N SER A 53 3.42 5.74 -8.70
CA SER A 53 4.22 6.54 -7.79
C SER A 53 3.82 6.33 -6.33
N ALA A 54 4.70 6.76 -5.42
CA ALA A 54 4.39 6.82 -4.00
C ALA A 54 3.14 7.67 -3.74
N LEU A 55 2.35 7.24 -2.75
CA LEU A 55 1.07 7.89 -2.44
C LEU A 55 1.32 9.25 -1.76
N PRO A 56 1.01 10.40 -2.41
CA PRO A 56 1.36 11.72 -1.89
C PRO A 56 0.60 12.03 -0.59
N GLY A 57 1.23 12.82 0.28
CA GLY A 57 0.68 13.24 1.58
C GLY A 57 0.66 12.14 2.65
N ARG A 58 1.40 11.04 2.43
CA ARG A 58 1.48 9.87 3.30
C ARG A 58 2.93 9.39 3.39
N LEU A 59 3.34 8.92 4.56
CA LEU A 59 4.58 8.15 4.68
C LEU A 59 4.35 6.78 4.06
N ASN A 60 5.07 6.46 2.98
CA ASN A 60 4.95 5.18 2.31
C ASN A 60 6.02 4.23 2.88
N VAL A 61 5.58 3.09 3.41
CA VAL A 61 6.44 2.04 3.95
C VAL A 61 6.24 0.78 3.11
N VAL A 62 7.30 0.29 2.50
CA VAL A 62 7.29 -0.86 1.59
C VAL A 62 8.02 -2.02 2.23
N ILE A 63 7.31 -3.14 2.42
CA ILE A 63 7.90 -4.39 2.91
C ILE A 63 8.39 -5.23 1.73
N THR A 64 9.67 -5.59 1.74
CA THR A 64 10.27 -6.50 0.76
C THR A 64 11.45 -7.28 1.32
N ARG A 65 11.54 -8.56 0.98
CA ARG A 65 12.71 -9.41 1.29
C ARG A 65 13.79 -9.35 0.21
N GLN A 66 13.57 -8.55 -0.84
CA GLN A 66 14.54 -8.40 -1.91
C GLN A 66 15.68 -7.51 -1.42
N PRO A 67 16.93 -8.02 -1.36
CA PRO A 67 18.06 -7.21 -0.98
C PRO A 67 18.26 -6.08 -2.01
N ASP A 68 18.77 -4.94 -1.54
CA ASP A 68 19.09 -3.76 -2.36
C ASP A 68 17.91 -3.17 -3.16
N TYR A 69 16.67 -3.46 -2.78
CA TYR A 69 15.49 -2.87 -3.41
C TYR A 69 15.48 -1.34 -3.23
N ARG A 70 15.39 -0.60 -4.34
CA ARG A 70 15.32 0.86 -4.34
C ARG A 70 13.91 1.33 -4.67
N ALA A 71 13.31 2.05 -3.74
CA ALA A 71 12.05 2.77 -3.96
C ALA A 71 12.31 4.23 -4.36
N ALA A 72 11.24 4.98 -4.63
CA ALA A 72 11.34 6.41 -4.89
C ALA A 72 11.80 7.16 -3.63
N GLU A 73 12.30 8.38 -3.81
CA GLU A 73 12.69 9.25 -2.69
C GLU A 73 11.52 9.46 -1.71
N GLY A 74 11.82 9.43 -0.41
CA GLY A 74 10.81 9.57 0.64
C GLY A 74 10.00 8.31 0.95
N VAL A 75 10.26 7.19 0.26
CA VAL A 75 9.68 5.88 0.59
C VAL A 75 10.62 5.10 1.51
N VAL A 76 10.08 4.61 2.62
CA VAL A 76 10.82 3.76 3.57
C VAL A 76 10.70 2.31 3.11
N VAL A 77 11.83 1.61 3.01
CA VAL A 77 11.88 0.19 2.65
C VAL A 77 12.37 -0.60 3.86
N VAL A 78 11.62 -1.64 4.21
CA VAL A 78 11.93 -2.55 5.34
C VAL A 78 11.77 -4.00 4.91
N ASP A 79 12.38 -4.92 5.65
CA ASP A 79 12.45 -6.34 5.29
C ASP A 79 11.36 -7.23 5.91
N SER A 80 10.63 -6.70 6.89
CA SER A 80 9.70 -7.43 7.72
C SER A 80 8.53 -6.57 8.17
N LEU A 81 7.47 -7.22 8.66
CA LEU A 81 6.34 -6.51 9.25
C LEU A 81 6.72 -5.86 10.58
N ASP A 82 7.53 -6.53 11.40
CA ASP A 82 7.96 -6.02 12.71
C ASP A 82 8.76 -4.71 12.53
N ALA A 83 9.73 -4.69 11.61
CA ALA A 83 10.47 -3.46 11.27
C ALA A 83 9.59 -2.34 10.68
N ALA A 84 8.41 -2.67 10.14
CA ALA A 84 7.44 -1.66 9.67
C ALA A 84 6.58 -1.07 10.81
N LEU A 85 6.51 -1.77 11.94
CA LEU A 85 5.66 -1.44 13.08
C LEU A 85 6.41 -0.79 14.26
N ASP A 86 7.75 -0.88 14.28
CA ASP A 86 8.64 -0.21 15.23
C ASP A 86 8.64 1.32 15.07
#